data_AF-A0A2A2RD26-F1
#
_entry.id   AF-A0A2A2RD26-F1
#
_cell.length_a   1.000
_cell.length_b   1.000
_cell.length_c   1.000
_cell.angle_alpha   90.00
_cell.angle_beta   90.00
_cell.angle_gamma   90.00
#
_symmetry.space_group_name_H-M   'P 1'
#
loop_
_entity.id
_entity.type
_entity.pdbx_description
1 polymer ?
#
loop_
_entity_poly.entity_id
_entity_poly.type
_entity_poly.pdbx_seq_one_letter_code
_entity_poly.pdbx_strand_id
1 'polypeptide(L)'
;MTVNWLLFLPAVVLLWTPIALLQGKKARHRVVDIGWHGYWPRTFFFGLHWFDLVRATVGAALLCRATAVDLIQAGIDAHPSLLLRAGVLLVGALLQCRGHLEPKTIHAPFAYIAGLVLGSLYPTVAVFSLALTLVLAIGPGLPGAFFPLVTLIGAGLGYLLESMTGLFDAATLAPALVAPWLLTFLLGKPFSSTYRSRARIEITSPLK
;
A
#
# COMPACT_ATOMS: atom_id res chain seq x y z
N MET A 1 9.47 18.14 -21.42
CA MET A 1 8.52 17.29 -20.66
C MET A 1 7.47 18.15 -20.00
N THR A 2 6.20 17.76 -20.07
CA THR A 2 5.08 18.50 -19.47
C THR A 2 4.28 17.55 -18.58
N VAL A 3 4.30 17.79 -17.27
CA VAL A 3 3.42 17.09 -16.32
C VAL A 3 1.98 17.46 -16.63
N ASN A 4 1.10 16.47 -16.77
CA ASN A 4 -0.33 16.75 -16.93
C ASN A 4 -0.95 17.08 -15.56
N TRP A 5 -0.98 18.38 -15.24
CA TRP A 5 -1.48 18.88 -13.96
C TRP A 5 -2.93 18.52 -13.65
N LEU A 6 -3.77 18.34 -14.68
CA LEU A 6 -5.17 17.93 -14.51
C LEU A 6 -5.31 16.51 -13.94
N LEU A 7 -4.35 15.62 -14.25
CA LEU A 7 -4.31 14.27 -13.69
C LEU A 7 -3.47 14.22 -12.41
N PHE A 8 -2.43 15.05 -12.33
CA PHE A 8 -1.49 15.08 -11.21
C PHE A 8 -2.15 15.53 -9.90
N LEU A 9 -2.89 16.64 -9.90
CA LEU A 9 -3.47 17.18 -8.67
C LEU A 9 -4.49 16.20 -8.03
N PRO A 10 -5.45 15.62 -8.78
CA PRO A 10 -6.33 14.59 -8.21
C PRO A 10 -5.57 13.36 -7.72
N ALA A 11 -4.51 12.94 -8.43
CA ALA A 11 -3.67 11.83 -7.99
C ALA A 11 -3.04 12.08 -6.62
N VAL A 12 -2.45 13.27 -6.42
CA VAL A 12 -1.84 13.67 -5.15
C VAL A 12 -2.89 13.71 -4.04
N VAL A 13 -4.06 14.29 -4.27
CA VAL A 13 -5.15 14.32 -3.28
C VAL A 13 -5.57 12.91 -2.90
N LEU A 14 -5.79 12.02 -3.88
CA LEU A 14 -6.19 10.65 -3.63
C LEU A 14 -5.13 9.84 -2.90
N LEU A 15 -3.84 10.05 -3.17
CA LEU A 15 -2.74 9.30 -2.56
C LEU A 15 -2.38 9.81 -1.16
N TRP A 16 -2.33 11.12 -0.97
CA TRP A 16 -1.85 11.73 0.27
C TRP A 16 -2.91 11.87 1.35
N THR A 17 -4.20 11.82 1.02
CA THR A 17 -5.27 11.86 2.03
C THR A 17 -5.14 10.66 2.97
N PRO A 18 -4.85 10.84 4.26
CA PRO A 18 -4.67 9.72 5.16
C PRO A 18 -6.02 9.07 5.48
N ILE A 19 -6.10 7.75 5.35
CA ILE A 19 -7.30 6.97 5.68
C ILE A 19 -7.75 7.15 7.13
N ALA A 20 -6.79 7.49 8.01
CA ALA A 20 -7.03 7.81 9.41
C ALA A 20 -8.09 8.90 9.62
N LEU A 21 -8.21 9.86 8.70
CA LEU A 21 -9.25 10.91 8.75
C LEU A 21 -10.67 10.37 8.64
N LEU A 22 -10.82 9.17 8.06
CA LEU A 22 -12.09 8.50 7.81
C LEU A 22 -12.37 7.39 8.85
N GLN A 23 -11.46 7.16 9.79
CA GLN A 23 -11.61 6.15 10.83
C GLN A 23 -12.64 6.60 11.88
N GLY A 24 -13.84 6.04 11.82
CA GLY A 24 -14.88 6.26 12.83
C GLY A 24 -14.60 5.50 14.15
N LYS A 25 -15.42 5.77 15.19
CA LYS A 25 -15.30 5.23 16.56
C LYS A 25 -15.27 3.69 16.70
N LYS A 26 -15.52 2.94 15.62
CA LYS A 26 -15.60 1.46 15.58
C LYS A 26 -14.31 0.79 15.09
N ALA A 27 -13.32 1.56 14.62
CA ALA A 27 -12.02 1.02 14.25
C ALA A 27 -11.26 0.57 15.51
N ARG A 28 -10.73 -0.65 15.49
CA ARG A 28 -9.82 -1.16 16.52
C ARG A 28 -8.49 -1.49 15.87
N HIS A 29 -7.41 -1.32 16.64
CA HIS A 29 -6.06 -1.64 16.23
C HIS A 29 -5.58 -2.86 17.00
N ARG A 30 -4.74 -3.66 16.36
CA ARG A 30 -4.02 -4.75 17.01
C ARG A 30 -2.67 -4.90 16.31
N VAL A 31 -1.67 -5.36 17.05
CA VAL A 31 -0.34 -5.67 16.53
C VAL A 31 -0.39 -6.90 15.64
N VAL A 32 0.15 -6.79 14.43
CA VAL A 32 0.22 -7.87 13.46
C VAL A 32 1.32 -8.85 13.88
N ASP A 33 0.92 -10.04 14.30
CA ASP A 33 1.78 -11.11 14.83
C ASP A 33 1.37 -12.50 14.28
N ILE A 34 2.08 -13.55 14.69
CA ILE A 34 1.79 -14.94 14.28
C ILE A 34 0.37 -15.36 14.71
N GLY A 35 -0.19 -14.77 15.77
CA GLY A 35 -1.56 -15.01 16.25
C GLY A 35 -2.67 -14.32 15.46
N TRP A 36 -2.35 -13.64 14.36
CA TRP A 36 -3.28 -12.78 13.62
C TRP A 36 -4.32 -13.53 12.74
N HIS A 37 -4.21 -14.85 12.61
CA HIS A 37 -4.94 -15.65 11.61
C HIS A 37 -6.47 -15.42 11.61
N GLY A 38 -7.09 -15.29 12.80
CA GLY A 38 -8.54 -15.05 12.95
C GLY A 38 -9.02 -13.60 12.69
N TYR A 39 -8.10 -12.68 12.41
CA TYR A 39 -8.36 -11.26 12.17
C TYR A 39 -8.27 -10.88 10.69
N TRP A 40 -7.70 -11.74 9.84
CA TRP A 40 -7.62 -11.50 8.39
C TRP A 40 -8.98 -11.21 7.75
N PRO A 41 -10.03 -12.04 7.91
CA PRO A 41 -11.33 -11.73 7.32
C PRO A 41 -11.89 -10.38 7.82
N ARG A 42 -11.73 -10.08 9.11
CA ARG A 42 -12.23 -8.83 9.71
C ARG A 42 -11.46 -7.60 9.26
N THR A 43 -10.23 -7.79 8.80
CA THR A 43 -9.39 -6.78 8.18
C THR A 43 -9.83 -6.63 6.72
N PHE A 44 -9.84 -7.70 5.93
CA PHE A 44 -10.25 -7.65 4.51
C PHE A 44 -11.67 -7.08 4.29
N PHE A 45 -12.63 -7.41 5.16
CA PHE A 45 -14.00 -6.89 5.07
C PHE A 45 -14.23 -5.56 5.81
N PHE A 46 -13.17 -4.93 6.32
CA PHE A 46 -13.29 -3.58 6.85
C PHE A 46 -13.36 -2.58 5.69
N GLY A 47 -14.53 -1.96 5.49
CA GLY A 47 -14.80 -1.13 4.30
C GLY A 47 -13.81 0.00 4.06
N LEU A 48 -13.14 0.51 5.09
CA LEU A 48 -12.08 1.51 4.92
C LEU A 48 -10.88 0.94 4.14
N HIS A 49 -10.49 -0.32 4.34
CA HIS A 49 -9.41 -0.94 3.56
C HIS A 49 -9.76 -1.06 2.08
N TRP A 50 -11.03 -1.33 1.74
CA TRP A 50 -11.49 -1.30 0.35
C TRP A 50 -11.45 0.09 -0.25
N PHE A 51 -11.87 1.12 0.51
CA PHE A 51 -11.73 2.51 0.09
C PHE A 51 -10.25 2.87 -0.14
N ASP A 52 -9.36 2.41 0.74
CA ASP A 52 -7.91 2.60 0.63
C ASP A 52 -7.34 1.98 -0.65
N LEU A 53 -7.75 0.75 -0.93
CA LEU A 53 -7.37 0.03 -2.13
C LEU A 53 -7.80 0.80 -3.38
N VAL A 54 -9.09 1.16 -3.48
CA VAL A 54 -9.65 1.85 -4.65
C VAL A 54 -8.99 3.22 -4.85
N ARG A 55 -8.89 4.04 -3.80
CA ARG A 55 -8.29 5.38 -3.93
C ARG A 55 -6.81 5.28 -4.32
N ALA A 56 -6.07 4.32 -3.79
CA ALA A 56 -4.66 4.13 -4.11
C ALA A 56 -4.48 3.64 -5.55
N THR A 57 -5.30 2.69 -6.01
CA THR A 57 -5.31 2.24 -7.41
C THR A 57 -5.59 3.39 -8.36
N VAL A 58 -6.66 4.14 -8.13
CA VAL A 58 -7.04 5.26 -9.00
C VAL A 58 -5.99 6.37 -8.95
N GLY A 59 -5.53 6.74 -7.76
CA GLY A 59 -4.51 7.78 -7.58
C GLY A 59 -3.18 7.42 -8.25
N ALA A 60 -2.72 6.17 -8.11
CA ALA A 60 -1.52 5.69 -8.75
C ALA A 60 -1.64 5.65 -10.29
N ALA A 61 -2.76 5.17 -10.82
CA ALA A 61 -3.01 5.15 -12.27
C ALA A 61 -3.03 6.57 -12.86
N LEU A 62 -3.66 7.52 -12.17
CA LEU A 62 -3.66 8.93 -12.58
C LEU A 62 -2.24 9.51 -12.54
N LEU A 63 -1.46 9.21 -11.49
CA LEU A 63 -0.08 9.67 -11.37
C LEU A 63 0.81 9.13 -12.49
N CYS A 64 0.71 7.83 -12.80
CA CYS A 64 1.46 7.21 -13.88
C CYS A 64 1.15 7.87 -15.22
N ARG A 65 -0.13 8.13 -15.51
CA ARG A 65 -0.55 8.87 -16.72
C ARG A 65 -0.09 10.32 -16.72
N ALA A 66 -0.12 10.99 -15.57
CA ALA A 66 0.30 12.39 -15.43
C ALA A 66 1.81 12.59 -15.67
N THR A 67 2.60 11.54 -15.41
CA THR A 67 4.06 11.52 -15.45
C THR A 67 4.59 10.52 -16.48
N ALA A 68 3.79 10.18 -17.49
CA ALA A 68 4.19 9.22 -18.51
C ALA A 68 5.42 9.72 -19.26
N VAL A 69 6.38 8.82 -19.48
CA VAL A 69 7.63 9.11 -20.18
C VAL A 69 7.90 8.01 -21.20
N ASP A 70 8.53 8.37 -22.30
CA ASP A 70 8.99 7.40 -23.30
C ASP A 70 10.37 6.88 -22.87
N LEU A 71 10.38 5.72 -22.19
CA LEU A 71 11.56 5.14 -21.53
C LEU A 71 12.61 4.60 -22.51
N ILE A 72 12.34 4.65 -23.82
CA ILE A 72 13.19 4.06 -24.86
C ILE A 72 14.52 4.81 -25.05
N GLN A 73 14.64 6.07 -24.61
CA GLN A 73 15.77 6.92 -25.00
C GLN A 73 16.79 7.26 -23.89
N ALA A 74 16.50 7.08 -22.59
CA ALA A 74 17.45 7.35 -21.51
C ALA A 74 17.05 6.71 -20.16
N GLY A 75 18.01 6.55 -19.23
CA GLY A 75 17.77 6.00 -17.88
C GLY A 75 16.96 6.93 -16.95
N ILE A 76 16.63 6.48 -15.74
CA ILE A 76 15.75 7.20 -14.78
C ILE A 76 16.21 8.65 -14.52
N ASP A 77 17.52 8.89 -14.40
CA ASP A 77 18.08 10.21 -14.09
C ASP A 77 17.82 11.26 -15.19
N ALA A 78 17.55 10.81 -16.42
CA ALA A 78 17.15 11.67 -17.51
C ALA A 78 15.66 12.07 -17.44
N HIS A 79 14.90 11.53 -16.49
CA HIS A 79 13.44 11.64 -16.41
C HIS A 79 12.99 12.14 -15.02
N PRO A 80 13.06 13.46 -14.77
CA PRO A 80 12.69 14.04 -13.47
C PRO A 80 11.24 13.79 -13.05
N SER A 81 10.34 13.51 -14.01
CA SER A 81 8.96 13.11 -13.72
C SER A 81 8.85 11.75 -13.04
N LEU A 82 9.79 10.83 -13.25
CA LEU A 82 9.85 9.54 -12.55
C LEU A 82 10.29 9.74 -11.10
N LEU A 83 11.25 10.64 -10.85
CA LEU A 83 11.63 11.03 -9.49
C LEU A 83 10.46 11.70 -8.76
N LEU A 84 9.72 12.58 -9.44
CA LEU A 84 8.50 13.19 -8.91
C LEU A 84 7.45 12.11 -8.58
N ARG A 85 7.21 11.15 -9.48
CA ARG A 85 6.31 10.01 -9.25
C ARG A 85 6.72 9.24 -8.01
N ALA A 86 7.99 8.81 -7.94
CA ALA A 86 8.52 8.07 -6.81
C ALA A 86 8.38 8.84 -5.48
N GLY A 87 8.67 10.15 -5.49
CA GLY A 87 8.49 11.03 -4.34
C GLY A 87 7.04 11.13 -3.87
N VAL A 88 6.10 11.31 -4.80
CA VAL A 88 4.65 11.37 -4.47
C VAL A 88 4.17 10.05 -3.87
N LEU A 89 4.55 8.92 -4.45
CA LEU A 89 4.18 7.59 -3.96
C LEU A 89 4.77 7.33 -2.57
N LEU A 90 6.05 7.66 -2.37
CA LEU A 90 6.75 7.49 -1.09
C LEU A 90 6.09 8.31 0.01
N VAL A 91 5.86 9.61 -0.22
CA VAL A 91 5.17 10.48 0.75
C VAL A 91 3.79 9.92 1.08
N GLY A 92 3.03 9.48 0.06
CA GLY A 92 1.72 8.86 0.27
C GLY A 92 1.78 7.62 1.17
N ALA A 93 2.72 6.70 0.92
CA ALA A 93 2.92 5.50 1.74
C ALA A 93 3.31 5.83 3.19
N LEU A 94 4.22 6.78 3.39
CA LEU A 94 4.64 7.23 4.72
C LEU A 94 3.49 7.88 5.50
N LEU A 95 2.62 8.64 4.82
CA LEU A 95 1.43 9.22 5.44
C LEU A 95 0.45 8.14 5.90
N GLN A 96 0.31 7.02 5.16
CA GLN A 96 -0.54 5.91 5.60
C GLN A 96 0.04 5.16 6.80
N CYS A 97 1.37 5.12 6.95
CA CYS A 97 2.00 4.51 8.11
C CYS A 97 1.79 5.30 9.42
N ARG A 98 1.34 6.56 9.34
CA ARG A 98 1.00 7.37 10.53
C ARG A 98 -0.28 6.86 11.17
N GLY A 99 -0.14 5.89 12.07
CA GLY A 99 -1.20 5.41 12.94
C GLY A 99 -1.65 6.53 13.89
N HIS A 100 -2.85 7.05 13.69
CA HIS A 100 -3.38 8.17 14.49
C HIS A 100 -3.73 7.80 15.94
N LEU A 101 -3.57 6.54 16.36
CA LEU A 101 -4.27 6.04 17.56
C LEU A 101 -3.40 5.23 18.54
N GLU A 102 -2.17 4.85 18.18
CA GLU A 102 -1.28 4.11 19.10
C GLU A 102 0.18 4.58 19.01
N PRO A 103 0.73 5.24 20.06
CA PRO A 103 2.09 5.78 20.02
C PRO A 103 3.20 4.73 19.87
N LYS A 104 2.88 3.45 20.05
CA LYS A 104 3.83 2.33 20.09
C LYS A 104 3.83 1.43 18.85
N THR A 105 2.96 1.68 17.86
CA THR A 105 2.86 0.82 16.66
C THR A 105 2.92 1.65 15.38
N ILE A 106 3.21 0.99 14.25
CA ILE A 106 3.16 1.59 12.91
C ILE A 106 1.97 0.97 12.18
N HIS A 107 1.12 1.79 11.56
CA HIS A 107 0.03 1.24 10.78
C HIS A 107 0.58 0.51 9.55
N ALA A 108 0.12 -0.72 9.30
CA ALA A 108 0.48 -1.51 8.13
C ALA A 108 -0.50 -1.23 6.97
N PRO A 109 -0.09 -0.47 5.93
CA PRO A 109 -1.01 0.00 4.89
C PRO A 109 -1.18 -1.04 3.77
N PHE A 110 -1.55 -2.28 4.11
CA PHE A 110 -1.62 -3.39 3.15
C PHE A 110 -2.49 -3.08 1.93
N ALA A 111 -3.70 -2.56 2.16
CA ALA A 111 -4.65 -2.27 1.10
C ALA A 111 -4.20 -1.11 0.20
N TYR A 112 -3.65 -0.05 0.80
CA TYR A 112 -3.04 1.04 0.04
C TYR A 112 -1.89 0.57 -0.86
N ILE A 113 -0.97 -0.25 -0.33
CA ILE A 113 0.16 -0.78 -1.09
C ILE A 113 -0.30 -1.71 -2.21
N ALA A 114 -1.28 -2.57 -1.97
CA ALA A 114 -1.91 -3.36 -3.02
C ALA A 114 -2.52 -2.48 -4.11
N GLY A 115 -3.14 -1.35 -3.72
CA GLY A 115 -3.71 -0.41 -4.66
C GLY A 115 -2.65 0.30 -5.50
N LEU A 116 -1.54 0.72 -4.90
CA LEU A 116 -0.41 1.29 -5.64
C LEU A 116 0.08 0.31 -6.72
N VAL A 117 0.23 -0.96 -6.38
CA VAL A 117 0.67 -2.01 -7.31
C VAL A 117 -0.32 -2.19 -8.46
N LEU A 118 -1.62 -2.28 -8.17
CA LEU A 118 -2.67 -2.39 -9.19
C LEU A 118 -2.79 -1.16 -10.09
N GLY A 119 -2.54 0.04 -9.56
CA GLY A 119 -2.65 1.28 -10.30
C GLY A 119 -1.41 1.63 -11.12
N SER A 120 -0.24 1.07 -10.78
CA SER A 120 1.03 1.48 -11.38
C SER A 120 1.68 0.46 -12.29
N LEU A 121 1.43 -0.84 -12.07
CA LEU A 121 2.01 -1.90 -12.88
C LEU A 121 1.02 -2.40 -13.92
N TYR A 122 1.53 -3.08 -14.94
CA TYR A 122 0.70 -3.80 -15.89
C TYR A 122 -0.22 -4.81 -15.16
N PRO A 123 -1.50 -4.97 -15.57
CA PRO A 123 -2.48 -5.74 -14.80
C PRO A 123 -2.04 -7.18 -14.48
N THR A 124 -1.40 -7.86 -15.43
CA THR A 124 -0.84 -9.21 -15.25
C THR A 124 0.24 -9.22 -14.18
N VAL A 125 1.24 -8.33 -14.30
CA VAL A 125 2.32 -8.17 -13.31
C VAL A 125 1.76 -7.88 -11.93
N ALA A 126 0.81 -6.94 -11.83
CA ALA A 126 0.22 -6.53 -10.56
C ALA A 126 -0.51 -7.69 -9.86
N VAL A 127 -1.40 -8.38 -10.58
CA VAL A 127 -2.22 -9.46 -10.02
C VAL A 127 -1.36 -10.65 -9.58
N PHE A 128 -0.43 -11.11 -10.43
CA PHE A 128 0.46 -12.21 -10.08
C PHE A 128 1.40 -11.85 -8.94
N SER A 129 1.91 -10.62 -8.91
CA SER A 129 2.79 -10.17 -7.82
C SER A 129 2.07 -10.16 -6.48
N LEU A 130 0.84 -9.62 -6.43
CA LEU A 130 0.05 -9.60 -5.20
C LEU A 130 -0.35 -11.00 -4.76
N ALA A 131 -0.80 -11.85 -5.68
CA ALA A 131 -1.19 -13.23 -5.37
C ALA A 131 -0.01 -14.01 -4.76
N LEU A 132 1.16 -13.98 -5.41
CA LEU A 132 2.35 -14.69 -4.93
C LEU A 132 2.85 -14.12 -3.60
N THR A 133 2.86 -12.80 -3.45
CA THR A 133 3.24 -12.14 -2.19
C THR A 133 2.32 -12.56 -1.05
N LEU A 134 1.01 -12.59 -1.27
CA LEU A 134 0.05 -12.98 -0.23
C LEU A 134 0.30 -14.41 0.23
N VAL A 135 0.54 -15.35 -0.69
CA VAL A 135 0.87 -16.74 -0.35
C VAL A 135 2.16 -16.82 0.46
N LEU A 136 3.22 -16.12 0.04
CA LEU A 136 4.53 -16.17 0.68
C LEU A 136 4.62 -15.39 1.99
N ALA A 137 3.83 -14.35 2.19
CA ALA A 137 3.82 -13.56 3.43
C ALA A 137 2.86 -14.16 4.48
N ILE A 138 1.69 -14.62 4.06
CA ILE A 138 0.66 -15.14 4.97
C ILE A 138 0.95 -16.61 5.32
N GLY A 139 1.37 -17.44 4.36
CA GLY A 139 1.61 -18.87 4.59
C GLY A 139 2.56 -19.17 5.75
N PRO A 140 3.73 -18.51 5.83
CA PRO A 140 4.67 -18.66 6.95
C PRO A 140 4.31 -17.87 8.21
N GLY A 141 3.21 -17.11 8.22
CA GLY A 141 2.85 -16.23 9.34
C GLY A 141 3.74 -14.99 9.50
N LEU A 142 4.32 -14.50 8.41
CA LEU A 142 5.21 -13.33 8.36
C LEU A 142 4.59 -12.17 7.55
N PRO A 143 3.45 -11.61 7.97
CA PRO A 143 2.73 -10.59 7.21
C PRO A 143 3.54 -9.33 6.91
N GLY A 144 4.50 -8.96 7.77
CA GLY A 144 5.42 -7.85 7.51
C GLY A 144 6.30 -8.06 6.27
N ALA A 145 6.54 -9.31 5.85
CA ALA A 145 7.31 -9.62 4.65
C ALA A 145 6.57 -9.26 3.36
N PHE A 146 5.27 -8.95 3.42
CA PHE A 146 4.47 -8.52 2.26
C PHE A 146 5.12 -7.36 1.50
N PHE A 147 5.63 -6.36 2.22
CA PHE A 147 6.19 -5.13 1.65
C PHE A 147 7.48 -5.36 0.82
N PRO A 148 8.54 -6.01 1.35
CA PRO A 148 9.70 -6.33 0.54
C PRO A 148 9.40 -7.39 -0.54
N LEU A 149 8.55 -8.37 -0.25
CA LEU A 149 8.21 -9.42 -1.23
C LEU A 149 7.46 -8.86 -2.45
N VAL A 150 6.44 -8.02 -2.26
CA VAL A 150 5.70 -7.44 -3.39
C VAL A 150 6.59 -6.56 -4.26
N THR A 151 7.60 -5.92 -3.66
CA THR A 151 8.59 -5.13 -4.38
C THR A 151 9.47 -6.00 -5.27
N LEU A 152 10.07 -7.05 -4.70
CA LEU A 152 10.99 -7.93 -5.42
C LEU A 152 10.27 -8.74 -6.50
N ILE A 153 9.09 -9.29 -6.17
CA ILE A 153 8.27 -10.05 -7.11
C ILE A 153 7.75 -9.11 -8.21
N GLY A 154 7.28 -7.92 -7.86
CA GLY A 154 6.84 -6.90 -8.83
C GLY A 154 7.93 -6.52 -9.82
N ALA A 155 9.15 -6.30 -9.35
CA ALA A 155 10.31 -6.03 -10.21
C ALA A 155 10.68 -7.24 -11.09
N GLY A 156 10.72 -8.44 -10.52
CA GLY A 156 11.05 -9.67 -11.25
C GLY A 156 10.03 -10.00 -12.34
N LEU A 157 8.74 -9.96 -12.02
CA LEU A 157 7.66 -10.20 -12.98
C LEU A 157 7.52 -9.04 -13.98
N GLY A 158 7.73 -7.80 -13.55
CA GLY A 158 7.77 -6.64 -14.43
C GLY A 158 8.86 -6.78 -15.48
N TYR A 159 10.06 -7.19 -15.08
CA TYR A 159 11.14 -7.49 -16.01
C TYR A 159 10.82 -8.67 -16.94
N LEU A 160 10.28 -9.77 -16.40
CA LEU A 160 10.00 -10.98 -17.17
C LEU A 160 8.92 -10.77 -18.24
N LEU A 161 7.86 -10.01 -17.92
CA LEU A 161 6.69 -9.85 -18.79
C LEU A 161 6.75 -8.59 -19.65
N GLU A 162 7.36 -7.51 -19.16
CA GLU A 162 7.34 -6.17 -19.77
C GLU A 162 8.76 -5.61 -19.98
N SER A 163 9.79 -6.45 -19.85
CA SER A 163 11.21 -6.09 -20.06
C SER A 163 11.65 -4.90 -19.20
N MET A 164 12.52 -4.03 -19.73
CA MET A 164 13.06 -2.88 -18.99
C MET A 164 11.97 -1.88 -18.59
N THR A 165 10.91 -1.72 -19.39
CA THR A 165 9.78 -0.84 -19.07
C THR A 165 9.13 -1.25 -17.76
N GLY A 166 8.79 -2.54 -17.60
CA GLY A 166 8.20 -3.04 -16.36
C GLY A 166 9.14 -2.94 -15.17
N LEU A 167 10.45 -3.13 -15.38
CA LEU A 167 11.45 -2.95 -14.33
C LEU A 167 11.54 -1.49 -13.87
N PHE A 168 11.49 -0.52 -14.78
CA PHE A 168 11.50 0.91 -14.44
C PHE A 168 10.24 1.33 -13.69
N ASP A 169 9.06 0.90 -14.12
CA ASP A 169 7.82 1.17 -13.39
C ASP A 169 7.88 0.59 -11.96
N ALA A 170 8.35 -0.66 -11.83
CA ALA A 170 8.55 -1.27 -10.51
C ALA A 170 9.60 -0.53 -9.67
N ALA A 171 10.68 -0.05 -10.26
CA ALA A 171 11.72 0.71 -9.57
C ALA A 171 11.19 2.05 -9.04
N THR A 172 10.30 2.74 -9.76
CA THR A 172 9.66 3.97 -9.25
C THR A 172 8.71 3.71 -8.08
N LEU A 173 8.14 2.51 -8.01
CA LEU A 173 7.26 2.08 -6.91
C LEU A 173 8.03 1.62 -5.68
N ALA A 174 9.18 0.97 -5.89
CA ALA A 174 9.92 0.27 -4.85
C ALA A 174 10.14 1.08 -3.56
N PRO A 175 10.51 2.38 -3.59
CA PRO A 175 10.65 3.18 -2.37
C PRO A 175 9.36 3.22 -1.54
N ALA A 176 8.21 3.41 -2.19
CA ALA A 176 6.91 3.47 -1.53
C ALA A 176 6.47 2.10 -0.97
N LEU A 177 6.77 1.02 -1.70
CA LEU A 177 6.41 -0.35 -1.31
C LEU A 177 7.23 -0.84 -0.09
N VAL A 178 8.52 -0.51 -0.05
CA VAL A 178 9.45 -0.99 0.99
C VAL A 178 9.47 -0.08 2.23
N ALA A 179 9.17 1.22 2.07
CA ALA A 179 9.22 2.19 3.17
C ALA A 179 8.46 1.77 4.44
N PRO A 180 7.21 1.23 4.39
CA PRO A 180 6.53 0.77 5.59
C PRO A 180 7.35 -0.23 6.41
N TRP A 181 8.00 -1.19 5.73
CA TRP A 181 8.82 -2.21 6.37
C TRP A 181 10.08 -1.60 6.97
N LEU A 182 10.78 -0.71 6.25
CA LEU A 182 11.95 0.00 6.78
C LEU A 182 11.63 0.82 8.02
N LEU A 183 10.47 1.48 8.08
CA LEU A 183 10.05 2.25 9.25
C LEU A 183 9.98 1.39 10.52
N THR A 184 9.61 0.11 10.42
CA THR A 184 9.58 -0.78 11.59
C THR A 184 10.96 -1.02 12.19
N PHE A 185 12.00 -1.11 11.35
CA PHE A 185 13.39 -1.21 11.81
C PHE A 185 13.91 0.12 12.36
N LEU A 186 13.69 1.21 11.61
CA LEU A 186 14.18 2.54 11.98
C LEU A 186 13.58 3.04 13.30
N LEU A 187 12.32 2.71 13.56
CA LEU A 187 11.60 3.18 14.76
C LEU A 187 11.49 2.11 15.86
N GLY A 188 11.91 0.87 15.60
CA GLY A 188 11.78 -0.26 16.54
C GLY A 188 10.33 -0.55 16.95
N LYS A 189 9.36 -0.28 16.07
CA LYS A 189 7.92 -0.41 16.36
C LYS A 189 7.30 -1.51 15.50
N PRO A 190 6.47 -2.40 16.09
CA PRO A 190 5.80 -3.44 15.33
C PRO A 190 4.65 -2.84 14.50
N PHE A 191 4.26 -3.58 13.46
CA PHE A 191 3.10 -3.24 12.67
C PHE A 191 1.80 -3.44 13.45
N SER A 192 0.81 -2.59 13.20
CA SER A 192 -0.57 -2.76 13.60
C SER A 192 -1.51 -2.58 12.41
N SER A 193 -2.63 -3.30 12.39
CA SER A 193 -3.65 -3.13 11.36
C SER A 193 -5.02 -2.89 12.00
N THR A 194 -5.83 -2.09 11.30
CA THR A 194 -7.21 -1.83 11.71
C THR A 194 -8.11 -2.99 11.32
N TYR A 195 -8.98 -3.39 12.23
CA TYR A 195 -10.00 -4.40 11.98
C TYR A 195 -11.35 -3.96 12.53
N ARG A 196 -12.42 -4.53 12.00
CA ARG A 196 -13.78 -4.28 12.49
C ARG A 196 -13.98 -4.92 13.86
N SER A 197 -14.31 -4.14 14.89
CA SER A 197 -14.72 -4.69 16.18
C SER A 197 -16.05 -5.45 16.03
N ARG A 198 -16.22 -6.57 16.74
CA ARG A 198 -17.57 -7.09 16.99
C ARG A 198 -18.32 -6.04 17.80
N ALA A 199 -19.59 -5.80 17.47
CA ALA A 199 -20.48 -5.17 18.44
C ALA A 199 -20.41 -6.02 19.71
N ARG A 200 -20.20 -5.42 20.87
CA ARG A 200 -20.50 -6.11 22.13
C ARG A 200 -21.98 -6.48 22.01
N ILE A 201 -22.29 -7.77 21.95
CA ILE A 201 -23.61 -8.19 22.38
C ILE A 201 -23.55 -7.94 23.88
N GLU A 202 -24.05 -6.80 24.33
CA GLU A 202 -24.44 -6.65 25.72
C GLU A 202 -25.51 -7.71 25.92
N ILE A 203 -25.10 -8.84 26.51
CA ILE A 203 -26.05 -9.74 27.14
C ILE A 203 -26.53 -8.94 28.35
N THR A 204 -27.53 -8.10 28.15
CA THR A 204 -28.38 -7.63 29.23
C THR A 204 -29.03 -8.89 29.79
N SER A 205 -28.40 -9.48 30.80
CA SER A 205 -29.03 -10.50 31.64
C SER A 205 -30.37 -9.92 32.10
N PRO A 206 -31.52 -10.52 31.76
CA PRO A 206 -32.81 -10.06 32.23
C PRO A 206 -33.10 -10.54 33.67
N LEU A 207 -32.07 -10.86 34.46
CA LEU A 207 -32.24 -11.35 35.83
C LEU A 207 -31.55 -10.42 36.83
N LYS A 208 -32.33 -9.46 37.32
CA LYS A 208 -32.34 -9.02 38.72
C LYS A 208 -33.78 -8.85 39.16
#